data_AF-A0A4P9VFW0-F1
#
_entry.id   AF-A0A4P9VFW0-F1
#
_cell.length_a   1.000
_cell.length_b   1.000
_cell.length_c   1.000
_cell.angle_alpha   90.00
_cell.angle_beta   90.00
_cell.angle_gamma   90.00
#
_symmetry.space_group_name_H-M   'P 1'
#
loop_
_entity.id
_entity.type
_entity.pdbx_description
1 polymer ?
#
loop_
_entity_poly.entity_id
_entity_poly.type
_entity_poly.pdbx_seq_one_letter_code
_entity_poly.pdbx_strand_id
1 'polypeptide(L)'
;MHSVGGLVSFDVNIFPDSMDDLSFYINDEVVGTWNLSNKKSQHVEFLLPAGRHELKWVYQSGRIPSNTYHWIDNLLIPALPDSDNDGVIDGWEYTYFKSLDTNFKEYDTTLDTDQDGVTDINEAKALTDPWWERY
;
A
#
# COMPACT_ATOMS: atom_id res chain seq x y z
N MET A 1 -1.66 1.80 -5.05
CA MET A 1 -2.73 2.69 -4.53
C MET A 1 -3.02 3.76 -5.58
N HIS A 2 -4.20 4.38 -5.56
CA HIS A 2 -4.56 5.48 -6.45
C HIS A 2 -4.68 6.80 -5.68
N SER A 3 -3.81 7.75 -6.00
CA SER A 3 -3.70 9.06 -5.34
C SER A 3 -4.63 10.07 -5.99
N VAL A 4 -5.29 10.91 -5.19
CA VAL A 4 -6.00 12.10 -5.68
C VAL A 4 -5.08 13.31 -5.86
N GLY A 5 -3.79 13.14 -5.58
CA GLY A 5 -2.83 14.22 -5.49
C GLY A 5 -2.76 14.79 -4.08
N GLY A 6 -1.56 15.03 -3.58
CA GLY A 6 -1.35 15.58 -2.23
C GLY A 6 -0.04 15.14 -1.62
N LEU A 7 0.05 15.22 -0.29
CA LEU A 7 1.21 14.77 0.47
C LEU A 7 0.92 13.40 1.06
N VAL A 8 1.78 12.42 0.80
CA VAL A 8 1.94 11.29 1.72
C VAL A 8 2.75 11.80 2.91
N SER A 9 2.30 11.47 4.12
CA SER A 9 3.03 11.86 5.33
C SER A 9 3.10 10.71 6.31
N PHE A 10 4.17 10.66 7.09
CA PHE A 10 4.31 9.72 8.20
C PHE A 10 5.40 10.19 9.16
N ASP A 11 5.34 9.69 10.38
CA ASP A 11 6.45 9.76 11.32
C ASP A 11 7.36 8.56 11.12
N VAL A 12 8.66 8.79 11.18
CA VAL A 12 9.67 7.74 11.05
C VAL A 12 10.65 7.80 12.20
N ASN A 13 10.92 6.62 12.77
CA ASN A 13 11.81 6.44 13.91
C ASN A 13 12.76 5.29 13.62
N ILE A 14 14.05 5.57 13.78
CA ILE A 14 15.10 4.57 13.64
C ILE A 14 15.90 4.47 14.93
N PHE A 15 16.32 3.27 15.29
CA PHE A 15 17.07 3.06 16.52
C PHE A 15 18.42 3.81 16.46
N PRO A 16 18.79 4.60 17.49
CA PRO A 16 19.91 5.54 17.36
C PRO A 16 21.28 4.95 17.05
N ASP A 17 21.54 3.69 17.42
CA ASP A 17 22.84 3.04 17.20
C ASP A 17 22.75 1.89 16.19
N SER A 18 21.65 1.85 15.43
CA SER A 18 21.43 0.89 14.36
C SER A 18 22.30 1.23 13.15
N MET A 19 23.04 0.24 12.64
CA MET A 19 23.71 0.33 11.34
C MET A 19 22.77 -0.02 10.17
N ASP A 20 21.47 -0.07 10.42
CA ASP A 20 20.45 -0.42 9.43
C ASP A 20 19.94 0.85 8.75
N ASP A 21 19.44 0.66 7.53
CA ASP A 21 18.83 1.70 6.73
C ASP A 21 17.34 1.41 6.57
N LEU A 22 16.50 2.44 6.71
CA LEU A 22 15.12 2.44 6.25
C LEU A 22 15.01 3.40 5.09
N SER A 23 14.58 2.92 3.93
CA SER A 23 14.37 3.77 2.74
C SER A 23 12.92 3.76 2.31
N PHE A 24 12.41 4.93 1.91
CA PHE A 24 11.08 5.11 1.36
C PHE A 24 11.16 5.38 -0.13
N TYR A 25 10.39 4.60 -0.89
CA TYR A 25 10.32 4.65 -2.34
C TYR A 25 8.93 5.07 -2.80
N ILE A 26 8.90 5.91 -3.84
CA ILE A 26 7.72 6.18 -4.66
C ILE A 26 8.04 5.71 -6.07
N ASN A 27 7.28 4.75 -6.61
CA ASN A 27 7.46 4.23 -7.97
C ASN A 27 8.92 3.84 -8.28
N ASP A 28 9.54 3.06 -7.39
CA ASP A 28 10.96 2.63 -7.46
C ASP A 28 12.02 3.73 -7.28
N GLU A 29 11.63 4.99 -7.12
CA GLU A 29 12.56 6.08 -6.79
C GLU A 29 12.70 6.26 -5.28
N VAL A 30 13.94 6.27 -4.77
CA VAL A 30 14.22 6.59 -3.36
C VAL A 30 13.97 8.07 -3.13
N VAL A 31 13.00 8.39 -2.29
CA VAL A 31 12.68 9.78 -1.90
C VAL A 31 13.15 10.11 -0.48
N GLY A 32 13.41 9.11 0.35
CA GLY A 32 13.94 9.29 1.70
C GLY A 32 14.73 8.08 2.20
N THR A 33 15.77 8.33 2.98
CA THR A 33 16.57 7.30 3.65
C THR A 33 16.89 7.75 5.07
N TRP A 34 16.67 6.87 6.05
CA TRP A 34 16.96 7.08 7.47
C TRP A 34 17.98 6.06 7.95
N ASN A 35 19.11 6.55 8.45
CA ASN A 35 20.25 5.77 8.93
C ASN A 35 21.00 6.50 10.05
N LEU A 36 22.17 5.97 10.46
CA LEU A 36 23.02 6.57 11.50
C LEU A 36 23.29 8.07 11.35
N SER A 37 23.34 8.58 10.11
CA SER A 37 23.65 9.98 9.82
C SER A 37 22.49 10.92 10.10
N ASN A 38 21.24 10.42 10.10
CA ASN A 38 20.03 11.22 10.26
C ASN A 38 18.96 10.53 11.14
N LYS A 39 19.44 9.86 12.19
CA LYS A 39 18.69 9.03 13.16
C LYS A 39 17.64 9.70 14.05
N LYS A 40 17.24 10.92 13.74
CA LYS A 40 16.24 11.63 14.55
C LYS A 40 14.85 11.19 14.11
N SER A 41 13.99 10.97 15.10
CA SER A 41 12.54 10.95 14.90
C SER A 41 12.12 12.19 14.13
N GLN A 42 11.33 11.99 13.09
CA GLN A 42 10.93 13.07 12.20
C GLN A 42 9.59 12.76 11.55
N HIS A 43 8.80 13.82 11.39
CA HIS A 43 7.66 13.84 10.48
C HIS A 43 8.17 14.16 9.08
N VAL A 44 7.76 13.39 8.08
CA VAL A 44 8.18 13.57 6.69
C VAL A 44 6.99 13.60 5.77
N GLU A 45 7.10 14.39 4.70
CA GLU A 45 6.06 14.60 3.71
C GLU A 45 6.66 14.51 2.31
N PHE A 46 5.97 13.83 1.40
CA PHE A 46 6.37 13.71 0.00
C PHE A 46 5.19 13.99 -0.91
N LEU A 47 5.42 14.77 -1.97
CA LEU A 47 4.39 15.07 -2.96
C LEU A 47 4.10 13.82 -3.81
N LEU A 48 2.84 13.41 -3.84
CA LEU A 48 2.30 12.47 -4.81
C LEU A 48 1.41 13.24 -5.79
N PRO A 49 1.70 13.19 -7.10
CA PRO A 49 0.72 13.52 -8.11
C PRO A 49 -0.56 12.67 -8.01
N ALA A 50 -1.60 13.08 -8.73
CA ALA A 50 -2.77 12.22 -8.92
C ALA A 50 -2.40 11.04 -9.82
N GLY A 51 -2.98 9.86 -9.53
CA GLY A 51 -2.76 8.64 -10.30
C GLY A 51 -2.22 7.48 -9.47
N ARG A 52 -1.88 6.38 -10.16
CA ARG A 52 -1.40 5.15 -9.53
C ARG A 52 0.04 5.31 -9.03
N HIS A 53 0.24 5.03 -7.74
CA HIS A 53 1.57 4.96 -7.15
C HIS A 53 1.78 3.67 -6.38
N GLU A 54 3.05 3.23 -6.37
CA GLU A 54 3.56 2.23 -5.45
C GLU A 54 4.41 2.91 -4.38
N LEU A 55 4.09 2.62 -3.12
CA LEU A 55 4.78 3.12 -1.94
C LEU A 55 5.48 1.95 -1.26
N LYS A 56 6.81 2.01 -1.11
CA LYS A 56 7.59 0.93 -0.46
C LYS A 56 8.48 1.49 0.63
N TRP A 57 8.38 0.88 1.81
CA TRP A 57 9.34 1.05 2.89
C TRP A 57 10.24 -0.18 2.90
N VAL A 58 11.53 0.02 2.67
CA VAL A 58 12.52 -1.05 2.57
C VAL A 58 13.48 -0.93 3.74
N TYR A 59 13.48 -1.95 4.59
CA TYR A 59 14.45 -2.11 5.66
C TYR A 59 15.64 -2.92 5.16
N GLN A 60 16.85 -2.41 5.40
CA GLN A 60 18.10 -3.07 5.07
C GLN A 60 18.97 -3.16 6.31
N SER A 61 19.18 -4.38 6.82
CA SER A 61 20.02 -4.61 7.99
C SER A 61 21.49 -4.28 7.72
N GLY A 62 22.14 -3.65 8.68
CA GLY A 62 23.58 -3.45 8.69
C GLY A 62 24.36 -4.76 8.80
N ARG A 63 25.68 -4.67 8.56
CA ARG A 63 26.61 -5.83 8.55
C ARG A 63 26.79 -6.51 9.92
N ILE A 64 26.35 -5.86 10.99
CA ILE A 64 26.40 -6.39 12.36
C ILE A 64 24.97 -6.54 12.87
N PRO A 65 24.56 -7.75 13.30
CA PRO A 65 23.25 -7.93 13.94
C PRO A 65 23.22 -7.09 15.21
N SER A 66 22.34 -6.10 15.23
CA SER A 66 22.03 -5.32 16.40
C SER A 66 20.55 -5.53 16.71
N ASN A 67 20.18 -5.60 17.99
CA ASN A 67 18.78 -5.75 18.38
C ASN A 67 18.11 -4.38 18.29
N THR A 68 17.81 -3.98 17.05
CA THR A 68 17.32 -2.66 16.67
C THR A 68 15.88 -2.77 16.20
N TYR A 69 15.18 -1.65 16.29
CA TYR A 69 13.82 -1.53 15.80
C TYR A 69 13.69 -0.24 15.01
N HIS A 70 12.87 -0.30 13.99
CA HIS A 70 12.52 0.83 13.15
C HIS A 70 11.02 0.78 12.97
N TRP A 71 10.36 1.92 13.08
CA TRP A 71 8.93 1.97 12.87
C TRP A 71 8.54 3.26 12.15
N ILE A 72 7.43 3.15 11.44
CA ILE A 72 6.68 4.29 10.92
C ILE A 72 5.36 4.37 11.67
N ASP A 73 4.85 5.58 11.86
CA ASP A 73 3.57 5.83 12.50
C ASP A 73 2.87 7.03 11.84
N ASN A 74 1.60 7.29 12.17
CA ASN A 74 0.82 8.42 11.66
C ASN A 74 0.82 8.53 10.13
N LEU A 75 0.72 7.38 9.45
CA LEU A 75 0.69 7.30 8.00
C LEU A 75 -0.60 7.92 7.45
N LEU A 76 -0.43 8.94 6.62
CA LEU A 76 -1.47 9.54 5.80
C LEU A 76 -1.13 9.30 4.33
N ILE A 77 -2.10 8.78 3.58
CA ILE A 77 -1.99 8.61 2.13
C ILE A 77 -3.12 9.40 1.48
N PRO A 78 -2.85 10.28 0.49
CA PRO A 78 -3.88 11.08 -0.18
C PRO A 78 -4.62 10.23 -1.24
N ALA A 79 -5.41 9.25 -0.78
CA ALA A 79 -6.16 8.32 -1.62
C ALA A 79 -7.65 8.37 -1.33
N LEU A 80 -8.47 8.05 -2.34
CA LEU A 80 -9.88 7.72 -2.11
C LEU A 80 -10.01 6.21 -1.86
N PRO A 81 -11.01 5.78 -1.07
CA PRO A 81 -11.30 4.35 -0.90
C PRO A 81 -11.77 3.66 -2.19
N ASP A 82 -12.45 4.41 -3.06
CA ASP A 82 -13.03 3.99 -4.35
C ASP A 82 -12.82 5.17 -5.32
N SER A 83 -11.86 5.03 -6.24
CA SER A 83 -11.37 6.10 -7.10
C SER A 83 -12.18 6.24 -8.39
N ASP A 84 -12.70 5.14 -8.94
CA ASP A 84 -13.52 5.15 -10.17
C ASP A 84 -15.04 5.16 -9.87
N ASN A 85 -15.40 5.12 -8.59
CA ASN A 85 -16.75 5.20 -8.04
C ASN A 85 -17.67 4.08 -8.53
N ASP A 86 -17.13 2.89 -8.81
CA ASP A 86 -17.92 1.78 -9.33
C ASP A 86 -18.63 0.95 -8.23
N GLY A 87 -18.34 1.26 -6.96
CA GLY A 87 -18.94 0.62 -5.79
C GLY A 87 -18.08 -0.47 -5.17
N VAL A 88 -16.88 -0.72 -5.70
CA VAL A 88 -15.85 -1.58 -5.11
C VAL A 88 -14.69 -0.71 -4.62
N ILE A 89 -14.01 -1.15 -3.56
CA ILE A 89 -12.88 -0.39 -3.03
C ILE A 89 -11.59 -0.70 -3.80
N ASP A 90 -10.79 0.33 -4.08
CA ASP A 90 -9.51 0.24 -4.82
C ASP A 90 -8.58 -0.84 -4.22
N GLY A 91 -8.60 -0.97 -2.89
CA GLY A 91 -7.75 -1.92 -2.18
C GLY A 91 -8.07 -3.37 -2.55
N TRP A 92 -9.33 -3.70 -2.76
CA TRP A 92 -9.77 -5.03 -3.15
C TRP A 92 -9.44 -5.29 -4.62
N GLU A 93 -9.71 -4.33 -5.50
CA GLU A 93 -9.39 -4.44 -6.93
C GLU A 93 -7.89 -4.55 -7.18
N TYR A 94 -7.06 -3.74 -6.53
CA TYR A 94 -5.60 -3.88 -6.65
C TYR A 94 -5.08 -5.20 -6.08
N THR A 95 -5.77 -5.78 -5.10
CA THR A 95 -5.41 -7.10 -4.55
C THR A 95 -5.66 -8.20 -5.57
N TYR A 96 -6.84 -8.24 -6.18
CA TYR A 96 -7.30 -9.38 -6.98
C TYR A 96 -7.24 -9.18 -8.49
N PHE A 97 -7.39 -7.94 -8.97
CA PHE A 97 -7.40 -7.58 -10.41
C PHE A 97 -6.17 -6.77 -10.84
N LYS A 98 -5.38 -6.26 -9.89
CA LYS A 98 -4.14 -5.49 -10.10
C LYS A 98 -4.32 -4.11 -10.77
N SER A 99 -5.54 -3.74 -11.15
CA SER A 99 -5.93 -2.44 -11.70
C SER A 99 -7.33 -2.03 -11.26
N LEU A 100 -7.75 -0.81 -11.63
CA LEU A 100 -9.11 -0.26 -11.49
C LEU A 100 -9.82 -0.24 -12.86
N ASP A 101 -9.45 -1.17 -13.75
CA ASP A 101 -10.02 -1.19 -15.11
C ASP A 101 -11.34 -1.96 -15.16
N THR A 102 -11.63 -2.76 -14.13
CA THR A 102 -12.84 -3.57 -14.02
C THR A 102 -13.98 -2.70 -13.51
N ASN A 103 -14.97 -2.39 -14.35
CA ASN A 103 -16.13 -1.61 -13.93
C ASN A 103 -17.20 -2.48 -13.27
N PHE A 104 -17.26 -2.48 -11.93
CA PHE A 104 -18.21 -3.23 -11.11
C PHE A 104 -19.67 -2.77 -11.20
N LYS A 105 -19.95 -1.61 -11.82
CA LYS A 105 -21.33 -1.25 -12.18
C LYS A 105 -21.89 -2.06 -13.34
N GLU A 106 -21.01 -2.51 -14.24
CA GLU A 106 -21.36 -3.27 -15.44
C GLU A 106 -20.93 -4.74 -15.36
N TYR A 107 -20.32 -5.12 -14.23
CA TYR A 107 -19.83 -6.46 -13.98
C TYR A 107 -20.98 -7.46 -13.82
N ASP A 108 -20.75 -8.69 -14.28
CA ASP A 108 -21.74 -9.75 -14.21
C ASP A 108 -22.01 -10.12 -12.75
N THR A 109 -23.18 -9.73 -12.25
CA THR A 109 -23.59 -9.99 -10.86
C THR A 109 -23.81 -11.47 -10.54
N THR A 110 -23.77 -12.35 -11.54
CA THR A 110 -23.92 -13.80 -11.42
C THR A 110 -22.61 -14.55 -11.58
N LEU A 111 -21.52 -13.86 -11.93
CA LEU A 111 -20.20 -14.47 -12.06
C LEU A 111 -19.69 -14.87 -10.67
N ASP A 112 -19.23 -16.12 -10.60
CA ASP A 112 -18.60 -16.79 -9.47
C ASP A 112 -17.35 -17.45 -10.06
N THR A 113 -16.24 -16.72 -10.00
CA THR A 113 -15.01 -17.01 -10.74
C THR A 113 -14.35 -18.29 -10.24
N ASP A 114 -14.37 -18.55 -8.94
CA ASP A 114 -13.77 -19.75 -8.33
C ASP A 114 -14.79 -20.89 -8.07
N GLN A 115 -16.08 -20.64 -8.33
CA GLN A 115 -17.19 -21.60 -8.20
C GLN A 115 -17.39 -22.10 -6.77
N ASP A 116 -17.09 -21.27 -5.77
CA ASP A 116 -17.26 -21.60 -4.36
C ASP A 116 -18.70 -21.41 -3.85
N GLY A 117 -19.56 -20.80 -4.68
CA GLY A 117 -20.96 -20.50 -4.39
C GLY A 117 -21.22 -19.06 -3.96
N VAL A 118 -20.21 -18.20 -3.95
CA VAL A 118 -20.33 -16.76 -3.72
C VAL A 118 -19.89 -16.02 -4.98
N THR A 119 -20.76 -15.16 -5.52
CA THR A 119 -20.43 -14.36 -6.69
C THR A 119 -19.35 -13.31 -6.36
N ASP A 120 -18.47 -12.98 -7.31
CA ASP A 120 -17.38 -12.02 -7.15
C ASP A 120 -17.85 -10.66 -6.61
N ILE A 121 -19.05 -10.21 -7.01
CA ILE A 121 -19.62 -8.93 -6.53
C ILE A 121 -20.01 -8.97 -5.04
N ASN A 122 -20.40 -10.13 -4.53
CA ASN A 122 -20.71 -10.32 -3.11
C ASN A 122 -19.42 -10.45 -2.30
N GLU A 123 -18.38 -11.04 -2.89
CA GLU A 123 -17.06 -11.12 -2.29
C GLU A 123 -16.37 -9.76 -2.21
N ALA A 124 -16.48 -8.94 -3.26
CA ALA A 124 -16.04 -7.55 -3.24
C ALA A 124 -16.69 -6.77 -2.08
N LYS A 125 -17.99 -6.98 -1.84
CA LYS A 125 -18.70 -6.36 -0.71
C LYS A 125 -18.30 -6.93 0.65
N ALA A 126 -17.92 -8.20 0.70
CA ALA A 126 -17.49 -8.89 1.91
C ALA A 126 -15.98 -8.76 2.18
N LEU A 127 -15.22 -8.20 1.23
CA LEU A 127 -13.76 -8.15 1.22
C LEU A 127 -13.12 -9.55 1.28
N THR A 128 -13.68 -10.51 0.54
CA THR A 128 -13.17 -11.89 0.41
C THR A 128 -12.49 -12.12 -0.95
N ASP A 129 -11.93 -13.31 -1.17
CA ASP A 129 -11.07 -13.62 -2.31
C ASP A 129 -11.84 -14.28 -3.47
N PRO A 130 -11.99 -13.61 -4.63
CA PRO A 130 -12.74 -14.14 -5.77
C PRO A 130 -12.00 -15.19 -6.61
N TRP A 131 -10.81 -15.61 -6.17
CA TRP A 131 -9.97 -16.59 -6.85
C TRP A 131 -9.63 -17.80 -5.97
N TRP A 132 -10.35 -18.02 -4.86
CA TRP A 132 -9.98 -19.06 -3.91
C TRP A 132 -10.18 -20.47 -4.51
N GLU A 133 -9.13 -21.04 -5.08
CA GLU A 133 -9.09 -22.47 -5.35
C GLU A 133 -8.96 -23.25 -4.03
N ARG A 134 -9.88 -24.19 -3.80
CA ARG A 134 -9.65 -25.27 -2.83
C ARG A 134 -8.42 -26.07 -3.27
N TYR A 135 -7.27 -25.78 -2.67
CA TYR A 135 -6.12 -26.70 -2.68
C TYR A 135 -6.41 -27.97 -1.85
#